data_AF-A0A957TWE7-F1
#
_entry.id   AF-A0A957TWE7-F1
#
_cell.length_a   1.000
_cell.length_b   1.000
_cell.length_c   1.000
_cell.angle_alpha   90.00
_cell.angle_beta   90.00
_cell.angle_gamma   90.00
#
_symmetry.space_group_name_H-M   'P 1'
#
loop_
_entity.id
_entity.type
_entity.pdbx_description
1 polymer ?
#
loop_
_entity_poly.entity_id
_entity_poly.type
_entity_poly.pdbx_seq_one_letter_code
_entity_poly.pdbx_strand_id
1 'polypeptide(L)'
;MNTEIEMTTMYDLLSQLGGLMPSWISTALWALLIIYTVVTGAFIILENKSPAKTLAWILAFLALPVIGVGIYLLFGREYRPFSRERKLLQQKLGHQLTQNESVYRFLKAQPIEIQRLIDKYPLVYDRVLELMRRNVNVPLYPYNTLELLINAKEKYPRLLADLKAAKHSIHMEYFEWASDDVMEEFKTLLIAKAQEGVQIRILYDPLGSFSMLSWRYVREMNQGGVHMLPWSSLYALHTISYRSHRKVVVIDGKIGYTGGLNMSEEHLKGPHGGHFKGWRDTHVRITGEVVLGLQASFAVQWYNTTKEELIDPAYYPPADEPLNYLPLHIVHSGPDAEWKAIRSVYFALITAAQKRIYIQSPFFILDEGIAEAIAGAARSGIDVKIMLAPRGPGMQAPYQA
;
A
#
# COMPACT_ATOMS: atom_id res chain seq x y z
N MET A 1 -46.34 37.21 41.45
CA MET A 1 -44.95 37.34 40.99
C MET A 1 -44.76 36.29 39.91
N ASN A 2 -45.19 36.59 38.68
CA ASN A 2 -45.01 35.71 37.53
C ASN A 2 -43.99 36.38 36.61
N THR A 3 -42.80 35.81 36.55
CA THR A 3 -41.75 36.10 35.59
C THR A 3 -42.03 35.25 34.35
N GLU A 4 -42.57 35.86 33.30
CA GLU A 4 -42.54 35.27 31.96
C GLU A 4 -41.13 35.50 31.37
N ILE A 5 -40.45 34.40 31.08
CA ILE A 5 -39.19 34.41 30.33
C ILE A 5 -39.56 34.42 28.85
N GLU A 6 -39.40 35.57 28.19
CA GLU A 6 -39.51 35.65 26.73
C GLU A 6 -38.39 34.83 26.08
N MET A 7 -38.74 33.72 25.43
CA MET A 7 -37.82 33.03 24.53
C MET A 7 -37.67 33.85 23.25
N THR A 8 -36.61 34.65 23.17
CA THR A 8 -36.18 35.31 21.93
C THR A 8 -35.91 34.25 20.87
N THR A 9 -36.63 34.28 19.75
CA THR A 9 -36.44 33.31 18.67
C THR A 9 -35.15 33.63 17.90
N MET A 10 -34.49 32.61 17.34
CA MET A 10 -33.31 32.79 16.48
C MET A 10 -33.58 33.72 15.28
N TYR A 11 -34.85 33.85 14.87
CA TYR A 11 -35.33 34.79 13.87
C TYR A 11 -35.22 36.26 14.32
N ASP A 12 -35.54 36.56 15.58
CA ASP A 12 -35.44 37.91 16.15
C ASP A 12 -33.98 38.35 16.35
N LEU A 13 -33.10 37.41 16.71
CA LEU A 13 -31.67 37.63 16.78
C LEU A 13 -31.05 37.89 15.39
N LEU A 14 -31.50 37.18 14.36
CA LEU A 14 -31.05 37.37 12.97
C LEU A 14 -31.61 38.66 12.33
N SER A 15 -32.83 39.07 12.69
CA SER A 15 -33.44 40.31 12.17
C SER A 15 -32.81 41.56 12.76
N GLN A 16 -32.43 41.55 14.04
CA GLN A 16 -31.67 42.63 14.67
C GLN A 16 -30.25 42.77 14.11
N LEU A 17 -29.60 41.67 13.73
CA LEU A 17 -28.32 41.69 13.01
C LEU A 17 -28.46 42.19 11.55
N GLY A 18 -29.58 41.90 10.90
CA GLY A 18 -29.86 42.32 9.51
C GLY A 18 -30.12 43.82 9.34
N GLY A 19 -30.58 44.52 10.38
CA GLY A 19 -30.84 45.97 10.34
C GLY A 19 -29.60 46.88 10.36
N LEU A 20 -28.41 46.33 10.65
CA LEU A 20 -27.17 47.10 10.79
C LEU A 20 -26.22 47.00 9.58
N MET A 21 -26.53 46.16 8.58
CA MET A 21 -25.69 45.97 7.41
C MET A 21 -26.31 46.61 6.16
N PRO A 22 -25.59 47.53 5.49
CA PRO A 22 -26.00 48.06 4.19
C PRO A 22 -26.39 46.96 3.19
N SER A 23 -27.47 47.17 2.44
CA SER A 23 -28.02 46.19 1.47
C SER A 23 -27.04 45.75 0.37
N TRP A 24 -26.03 46.57 0.08
CA TRP A 24 -24.96 46.20 -0.85
C TRP A 24 -24.02 45.13 -0.26
N ILE A 25 -23.83 45.09 1.07
CA ILE A 25 -23.02 44.07 1.74
C ILE A 25 -23.72 42.72 1.68
N SER A 26 -25.02 42.66 1.97
CA SER A 26 -25.78 41.42 1.86
C SER A 26 -25.82 40.90 0.42
N THR A 27 -26.01 41.80 -0.56
CA THR A 27 -25.95 41.45 -1.99
C THR A 27 -24.58 40.92 -2.39
N ALA A 28 -23.50 41.55 -1.93
CA ALA A 28 -22.13 41.11 -2.19
C ALA A 28 -21.83 39.73 -1.55
N LEU A 29 -22.30 39.49 -0.33
CA LEU A 29 -22.15 38.21 0.36
C LEU A 29 -22.90 37.08 -0.38
N TRP A 30 -24.12 37.35 -0.85
CA TRP A 30 -24.87 36.39 -1.66
C TRP A 30 -24.19 36.10 -3.00
N ALA A 31 -23.69 37.14 -3.69
CA ALA A 31 -22.94 36.97 -4.93
C ALA A 31 -21.67 36.13 -4.70
N LEU A 32 -20.93 36.39 -3.63
CA LEU A 32 -19.74 35.61 -3.26
C LEU A 32 -20.09 34.15 -2.94
N LEU A 33 -21.19 33.88 -2.24
CA LEU A 33 -21.63 32.52 -1.93
C LEU A 33 -22.05 31.75 -3.20
N ILE A 34 -22.73 32.42 -4.13
CA ILE A 34 -23.11 31.83 -5.42
C ILE A 34 -21.86 31.51 -6.24
N ILE A 35 -20.92 32.46 -6.36
CA ILE A 35 -19.65 32.24 -7.06
C ILE A 35 -18.88 31.08 -6.42
N TYR A 36 -18.79 31.06 -5.09
CA TYR A 36 -18.16 29.97 -4.35
C TYR A 36 -18.80 28.62 -4.66
N THR A 37 -20.13 28.54 -4.65
CA THR A 37 -20.87 27.30 -4.91
C THR A 37 -20.70 26.82 -6.35
N VAL A 38 -20.76 27.74 -7.33
CA VAL A 38 -20.58 27.41 -8.75
C VAL A 38 -19.15 26.96 -9.03
N VAL A 39 -18.15 27.67 -8.52
CA VAL A 39 -16.73 27.34 -8.73
C VAL A 39 -16.37 26.02 -8.04
N THR A 40 -16.78 25.82 -6.79
CA THR A 40 -16.51 24.57 -6.07
C THR A 40 -17.26 23.38 -6.68
N GLY A 41 -18.54 23.57 -7.06
CA GLY A 41 -19.32 22.56 -7.75
C GLY A 41 -18.70 22.15 -9.09
N ALA A 42 -18.34 23.13 -9.93
CA ALA A 42 -17.65 22.87 -11.20
C ALA A 42 -16.31 22.17 -10.97
N PHE A 43 -15.52 22.59 -9.98
CA PHE A 43 -14.23 21.98 -9.66
C PHE A 43 -14.35 20.51 -9.25
N ILE A 44 -15.30 20.16 -8.37
CA ILE A 44 -15.51 18.75 -7.96
C ILE A 44 -15.98 17.90 -9.14
N ILE A 45 -16.92 18.41 -9.94
CA ILE A 45 -17.44 17.69 -11.12
C ILE A 45 -16.31 17.41 -12.11
N LEU A 46 -15.42 18.38 -12.35
CA LEU A 46 -14.26 18.23 -13.22
C LEU A 46 -13.19 17.26 -12.67
N GLU A 47 -13.18 17.00 -11.37
CA GLU A 47 -12.26 16.04 -10.73
C GLU A 47 -12.67 14.57 -10.95
N ASN A 48 -13.82 14.32 -11.59
CA ASN A 48 -14.29 13.00 -12.04
C ASN A 48 -14.29 11.90 -10.95
N LYS A 49 -14.70 12.26 -9.73
CA LYS A 49 -14.85 11.33 -8.61
C LYS A 49 -16.14 10.52 -8.70
N SER A 50 -16.19 9.38 -7.98
CA SER A 50 -17.42 8.59 -7.83
C SER A 50 -18.58 9.50 -7.36
N PRO A 51 -19.81 9.35 -7.90
CA PRO A 51 -20.93 10.26 -7.62
C PRO A 51 -21.20 10.49 -6.13
N ALA A 52 -21.06 9.45 -5.30
CA ALA A 52 -21.23 9.55 -3.85
C ALA A 52 -20.19 10.47 -3.17
N LYS A 53 -18.92 10.43 -3.60
CA LYS A 53 -17.87 11.31 -3.08
C LYS A 53 -18.08 12.76 -3.53
N THR A 54 -18.48 12.95 -4.79
CA THR A 54 -18.81 14.28 -5.33
C THR A 54 -19.95 14.89 -4.52
N LEU A 55 -21.02 14.13 -4.28
CA LEU A 55 -22.15 14.58 -3.47
C LEU A 55 -21.75 14.88 -2.02
N ALA A 56 -20.94 14.03 -1.38
CA ALA A 56 -20.45 14.26 -0.02
C ALA A 56 -19.65 15.58 0.11
N TRP A 57 -18.79 15.89 -0.87
CA TRP A 57 -18.04 17.15 -0.87
C TRP A 57 -18.92 18.36 -1.18
N ILE A 58 -19.90 18.23 -2.07
CA ILE A 58 -20.91 19.28 -2.29
C ILE A 58 -21.66 19.57 -0.99
N LEU A 59 -22.15 18.55 -0.29
CA LEU A 59 -22.85 18.70 0.99
C LEU A 59 -21.93 19.30 2.07
N ALA A 60 -20.66 18.89 2.15
CA ALA A 60 -19.70 19.45 3.08
C ALA A 60 -19.42 20.94 2.82
N PHE A 61 -19.30 21.34 1.55
CA PHE A 61 -19.11 22.75 1.17
C PHE A 61 -20.34 23.61 1.45
N LEU A 62 -21.54 23.05 1.30
CA LEU A 62 -22.80 23.74 1.63
C LEU A 62 -22.98 23.88 3.14
N ALA A 63 -22.71 22.83 3.91
CA ALA A 63 -22.88 22.83 5.36
C ALA A 63 -21.82 23.67 6.07
N LEU A 64 -20.58 23.68 5.56
CA LEU A 64 -19.44 24.36 6.15
C LEU A 64 -18.69 25.18 5.09
N PRO A 65 -19.23 26.36 4.71
CA PRO A 65 -18.55 27.25 3.78
C PRO A 65 -17.15 27.63 4.31
N VAL A 66 -16.14 27.70 3.45
CA VAL A 66 -14.72 27.97 3.77
C VAL A 66 -14.03 26.81 4.52
N ILE A 67 -14.58 26.32 5.63
CA ILE A 67 -14.01 25.18 6.39
C ILE A 67 -13.99 23.92 5.52
N GLY A 68 -15.06 23.68 4.78
CA GLY A 68 -15.15 22.58 3.83
C GLY A 68 -14.02 22.62 2.82
N VAL A 69 -13.66 23.80 2.28
CA VAL A 69 -12.51 23.97 1.36
C VAL A 69 -11.20 23.60 2.04
N GLY A 70 -10.99 24.04 3.28
CA GLY A 70 -9.81 23.63 4.06
C GLY A 70 -9.71 22.11 4.21
N ILE A 71 -10.81 21.46 4.59
CA ILE A 71 -10.90 20.00 4.73
C ILE A 71 -10.68 19.31 3.37
N TYR A 72 -11.24 19.84 2.29
CA TYR A 72 -11.05 19.30 0.94
C TYR A 72 -9.62 19.46 0.43
N LEU A 73 -8.94 20.57 0.71
CA LEU A 73 -7.54 20.75 0.34
C LEU A 73 -6.62 19.79 1.09
N LEU A 74 -6.97 19.43 2.33
CA LEU A 74 -6.21 18.48 3.15
C LEU A 74 -6.50 17.01 2.80
N PHE A 75 -7.77 16.64 2.57
CA PHE A 75 -8.22 15.25 2.46
C PHE A 75 -8.96 14.91 1.17
N GLY A 76 -9.53 15.92 0.52
CA GLY A 76 -10.33 15.74 -0.70
C GLY A 76 -9.46 15.54 -1.93
N ARG A 77 -8.39 16.30 -2.09
CA ARG A 77 -7.60 16.30 -3.33
C ARG A 77 -6.82 14.99 -3.51
N GLU A 78 -6.97 14.32 -4.66
CA GLU A 78 -6.11 13.20 -5.03
C GLU A 78 -4.74 13.74 -5.46
N TYR A 79 -3.90 14.05 -4.49
CA TYR A 79 -2.53 14.49 -4.74
C TYR A 79 -1.72 13.30 -5.28
N ARG A 80 -0.96 13.48 -6.36
CA ARG A 80 0.02 12.49 -6.87
C ARG A 80 1.46 12.89 -6.52
N PRO A 81 1.82 12.99 -5.23
CA PRO A 81 3.05 13.66 -4.78
C PRO A 81 4.31 12.94 -5.26
N PHE A 82 4.26 11.62 -5.48
CA PHE A 82 5.45 10.85 -5.83
C PHE A 82 5.50 10.44 -7.31
N SER A 83 4.50 10.79 -8.12
CA SER A 83 4.36 10.34 -9.52
C SER A 83 5.51 10.74 -10.43
N ARG A 84 5.93 12.01 -10.38
CA ARG A 84 6.98 12.54 -11.25
C ARG A 84 8.35 11.97 -10.88
N GLU A 85 8.66 11.93 -9.59
CA GLU A 85 9.93 11.39 -9.09
C GLU A 85 10.03 9.89 -9.31
N ARG A 86 8.95 9.14 -9.04
CA ARG A 86 8.85 7.71 -9.35
C ARG A 86 9.09 7.42 -10.83
N LYS A 87 8.46 8.18 -11.74
CA LYS A 87 8.61 7.96 -13.19
C LYS A 87 10.05 8.21 -13.64
N LEU A 88 10.69 9.27 -13.13
CA LEU A 88 12.09 9.59 -13.44
C LEU A 88 13.03 8.49 -12.93
N LEU A 89 12.87 8.04 -11.69
CA LEU A 89 13.69 6.96 -11.17
C LEU A 89 13.44 5.64 -11.90
N GLN A 90 12.19 5.29 -12.21
CA GLN A 90 11.88 4.08 -12.98
C GLN A 90 12.54 4.11 -14.37
N GLN A 91 12.58 5.28 -15.01
CA GLN A 91 13.29 5.46 -16.28
C GLN A 91 14.80 5.30 -16.11
N LYS A 92 15.40 5.92 -15.08
CA LYS A 92 16.83 5.80 -14.78
C LYS A 92 17.22 4.36 -14.42
N LEU A 93 16.46 3.73 -13.52
CA LEU A 93 16.63 2.35 -13.12
C LEU A 93 16.48 1.43 -14.34
N GLY A 94 15.47 1.64 -15.18
CA GLY A 94 15.34 0.90 -16.44
C GLY A 94 16.54 1.07 -17.37
N HIS A 95 17.06 2.30 -17.52
CA HIS A 95 18.23 2.57 -18.34
C HIS A 95 19.52 1.93 -17.79
N GLN A 96 19.75 2.01 -16.48
CA GLN A 96 20.97 1.45 -15.86
C GLN A 96 20.88 -0.08 -15.71
N LEU A 97 19.72 -0.61 -15.37
CA LEU A 97 19.50 -2.05 -15.34
C LEU A 97 19.64 -2.67 -16.73
N THR A 98 19.27 -1.98 -17.81
CA THR A 98 19.53 -2.49 -19.18
C THR A 98 21.01 -2.48 -19.56
N GLN A 99 21.89 -1.83 -18.80
CA GLN A 99 23.35 -2.00 -18.93
C GLN A 99 23.85 -3.26 -18.22
N ASN A 100 23.09 -3.80 -17.26
CA ASN A 100 23.36 -5.12 -16.68
C ASN A 100 22.92 -6.19 -17.68
N GLU A 101 23.88 -6.90 -18.27
CA GLU A 101 23.68 -7.92 -19.29
C GLU A 101 22.64 -8.98 -18.89
N SER A 102 22.61 -9.39 -17.61
CA SER A 102 21.66 -10.38 -17.12
C SER A 102 20.21 -9.85 -17.15
N VAL A 103 20.02 -8.60 -16.72
CA VAL A 103 18.70 -7.96 -16.71
C VAL A 103 18.26 -7.60 -18.12
N TYR A 104 19.19 -7.18 -18.98
CA TYR A 104 18.91 -6.94 -20.40
C TYR A 104 18.41 -8.21 -21.09
N ARG A 105 19.08 -9.35 -20.90
CA ARG A 105 18.65 -10.64 -21.45
C ARG A 105 17.26 -11.03 -20.95
N PHE A 106 17.02 -10.88 -19.65
CA PHE A 106 15.70 -11.12 -19.03
C PHE A 106 14.60 -10.26 -19.67
N LEU A 107 14.84 -8.96 -19.85
CA LEU A 107 13.86 -8.04 -20.46
C LEU A 107 13.63 -8.36 -21.94
N LYS A 108 14.66 -8.74 -22.68
CA LYS A 108 14.56 -9.12 -24.09
C LYS A 108 13.79 -10.43 -24.30
N ALA A 109 13.85 -11.36 -23.34
CA ALA A 109 13.13 -12.63 -23.39
C ALA A 109 11.62 -12.51 -23.11
N GLN A 110 11.15 -11.38 -22.57
CA GLN A 110 9.76 -11.17 -22.16
C GLN A 110 8.72 -11.54 -23.23
N PRO A 111 8.82 -11.10 -24.50
CA PRO A 111 7.79 -11.41 -25.49
C PRO A 111 7.66 -12.92 -25.76
N ILE A 112 8.78 -13.64 -25.76
CA ILE A 112 8.82 -15.09 -26.00
C ILE A 112 8.17 -15.83 -24.84
N GLU A 113 8.51 -15.46 -23.61
CA GLU A 113 7.98 -16.12 -22.41
C GLU A 113 6.49 -15.81 -22.16
N ILE A 114 6.04 -14.61 -22.53
CA ILE A 114 4.61 -14.26 -22.53
C ILE A 114 3.86 -15.10 -23.57
N GLN A 115 4.38 -15.22 -24.79
CA GLN A 115 3.74 -16.04 -25.84
C GLN A 115 3.66 -17.51 -25.41
N ARG A 116 4.73 -18.03 -24.80
CA ARG A 116 4.76 -19.40 -24.26
C ARG A 116 3.65 -19.65 -23.23
N LEU A 117 3.34 -18.67 -22.38
CA LEU A 117 2.25 -18.78 -21.41
C LEU A 117 0.87 -18.75 -22.06
N ILE A 118 0.68 -17.85 -23.03
CA ILE A 118 -0.53 -17.72 -23.85
C ILE A 118 -0.84 -19.05 -24.54
N ASP A 119 0.15 -19.61 -25.24
CA ASP A 119 0.02 -20.88 -25.97
C ASP A 119 -0.32 -22.05 -25.05
N LYS A 120 0.23 -22.03 -23.82
CA LYS A 120 -0.01 -23.08 -22.83
C LYS A 120 -1.39 -22.98 -22.17
N TYR A 121 -1.96 -21.79 -22.02
CA TYR A 121 -3.20 -21.56 -21.27
C TYR A 121 -4.16 -20.53 -21.90
N PRO A 122 -4.64 -20.76 -23.14
CA PRO A 122 -5.27 -19.73 -23.98
C PRO A 122 -6.59 -19.14 -23.42
N LEU A 123 -7.38 -19.91 -22.66
CA LEU A 123 -8.73 -19.48 -22.25
C LEU A 123 -8.77 -18.50 -21.07
N VAL A 124 -7.75 -18.54 -20.18
CA VAL A 124 -7.74 -17.77 -18.92
C VAL A 124 -6.63 -16.73 -18.93
N TYR A 125 -5.51 -17.01 -19.59
CA TYR A 125 -4.30 -16.22 -19.43
C TYR A 125 -4.20 -15.07 -20.43
N ASP A 126 -4.78 -15.15 -21.64
CA ASP A 126 -4.62 -14.09 -22.65
C ASP A 126 -5.09 -12.73 -22.13
N ARG A 127 -6.31 -12.66 -21.60
CA ARG A 127 -6.86 -11.39 -21.10
C ARG A 127 -6.21 -10.94 -19.80
N VAL A 128 -5.92 -11.86 -18.87
CA VAL A 128 -5.32 -11.53 -17.57
C VAL A 128 -3.86 -11.08 -17.76
N LEU A 129 -3.07 -11.81 -18.54
CA LEU A 129 -1.68 -11.45 -18.83
C LEU A 129 -1.60 -10.16 -19.63
N GLU A 130 -2.48 -9.97 -20.62
CA GLU A 130 -2.48 -8.72 -21.38
C GLU A 130 -2.93 -7.52 -20.51
N LEU A 131 -3.85 -7.75 -19.56
CA LEU A 131 -4.18 -6.77 -18.53
C LEU A 131 -2.96 -6.45 -17.66
N MET A 132 -2.19 -7.46 -17.22
CA MET A 132 -0.97 -7.24 -16.43
C MET A 132 0.05 -6.44 -17.23
N ARG A 133 0.25 -6.81 -18.50
CA ARG A 133 1.22 -6.19 -19.40
C ARG A 133 0.84 -4.75 -19.73
N ARG A 134 -0.40 -4.49 -20.13
CA ARG A 134 -0.86 -3.16 -20.59
C ARG A 134 -1.19 -2.20 -19.44
N ASN A 135 -1.86 -2.68 -18.39
CA ASN A 135 -2.35 -1.79 -17.33
C ASN A 135 -1.36 -1.62 -16.18
N VAL A 136 -0.55 -2.65 -15.89
CA VAL A 136 0.37 -2.63 -14.74
C VAL A 136 1.81 -2.34 -15.18
N ASN A 137 2.16 -2.66 -16.44
CA ASN A 137 3.50 -2.50 -17.00
C ASN A 137 4.59 -3.15 -16.11
N VAL A 138 4.31 -4.38 -15.66
CA VAL A 138 5.23 -5.18 -14.85
C VAL A 138 5.76 -6.36 -15.67
N PRO A 139 7.07 -6.67 -15.58
CA PRO A 139 7.63 -7.84 -16.24
C PRO A 139 6.98 -9.14 -15.74
N LEU A 140 6.98 -10.15 -16.62
CA LEU A 140 6.81 -11.55 -16.26
C LEU A 140 8.14 -12.08 -15.75
N TYR A 141 8.13 -12.82 -14.66
CA TYR A 141 9.29 -13.53 -14.11
C TYR A 141 9.05 -15.02 -14.27
N PRO A 142 9.52 -15.69 -15.34
CA PRO A 142 9.13 -17.08 -15.62
C PRO A 142 9.73 -18.13 -14.67
N TYR A 143 10.94 -17.89 -14.15
CA TYR A 143 11.72 -18.91 -13.46
C TYR A 143 11.93 -18.57 -11.98
N ASN A 144 11.18 -19.27 -11.11
CA ASN A 144 11.17 -18.99 -9.67
C ASN A 144 10.93 -20.25 -8.83
N THR A 145 11.27 -20.15 -7.55
CA THR A 145 10.81 -21.10 -6.52
C THR A 145 10.09 -20.34 -5.43
N LEU A 146 8.94 -20.84 -5.01
CA LEU A 146 8.10 -20.23 -3.99
C LEU A 146 7.85 -21.21 -2.86
N GLU A 147 8.02 -20.74 -1.64
CA GLU A 147 7.68 -21.44 -0.42
C GLU A 147 6.61 -20.65 0.33
N LEU A 148 5.51 -21.34 0.64
CA LEU A 148 4.41 -20.78 1.42
C LEU A 148 4.77 -20.86 2.91
N LEU A 149 4.62 -19.75 3.61
CA LEU A 149 4.89 -19.62 5.04
C LEU A 149 3.58 -19.24 5.74
N ILE A 150 3.02 -20.19 6.48
CA ILE A 150 1.75 -20.03 7.18
C ILE A 150 2.02 -19.52 8.59
N ASN A 151 1.56 -18.30 8.86
CA ASN A 151 1.71 -17.57 10.12
C ASN A 151 3.17 -17.23 10.48
N ALA A 152 3.33 -16.44 11.55
CA ALA A 152 4.64 -16.04 12.04
C ALA A 152 5.50 -17.22 12.53
N LYS A 153 4.88 -18.32 12.98
CA LYS A 153 5.58 -19.52 13.46
C LYS A 153 6.46 -20.16 12.39
N GLU A 154 6.06 -20.10 11.13
CA GLU A 154 6.88 -20.56 9.99
C GLU A 154 7.76 -19.43 9.46
N LYS A 155 7.22 -18.21 9.34
CA LYS A 155 7.92 -17.08 8.73
C LYS A 155 9.12 -16.58 9.52
N TYR A 156 9.00 -16.37 10.84
CA TYR A 156 10.08 -15.74 11.62
C TYR A 156 11.34 -16.59 11.71
N PRO A 157 11.28 -17.90 12.06
CA PRO A 157 12.47 -18.74 12.08
C PRO A 157 13.15 -18.82 10.71
N ARG A 158 12.34 -18.92 9.64
CA ARG A 158 12.87 -18.98 8.27
C ARG A 158 13.53 -17.67 7.85
N LEU A 159 12.91 -16.53 8.14
CA LEU A 159 13.49 -15.22 7.84
C LEU A 159 14.80 -15.00 8.63
N LEU A 160 14.83 -15.33 9.93
CA LEU A 160 16.06 -15.23 10.74
C LEU A 160 17.21 -16.06 10.16
N ALA A 161 16.93 -17.27 9.68
CA ALA A 161 17.94 -18.13 9.06
C ALA A 161 18.54 -17.48 7.79
N ASP A 162 17.70 -16.91 6.92
CA ASP A 162 18.20 -16.23 5.71
C ASP A 162 18.92 -14.92 6.03
N LEU A 163 18.44 -14.13 7.00
CA LEU A 163 19.11 -12.89 7.45
C LEU A 163 20.50 -13.19 8.02
N LYS A 164 20.64 -14.28 8.78
CA LYS A 164 21.93 -14.74 9.30
C LYS A 164 22.89 -15.13 8.18
N ALA A 165 22.38 -15.74 7.11
CA ALA A 165 23.16 -16.16 5.96
C ALA A 165 23.57 -15.01 5.03
N ALA A 166 22.90 -13.85 5.11
CA ALA A 166 23.15 -12.70 4.25
C ALA A 166 24.62 -12.26 4.21
N LYS A 167 25.11 -11.86 3.03
CA LYS A 167 26.52 -11.52 2.80
C LYS A 167 26.76 -10.12 2.27
N HIS A 168 25.78 -9.50 1.64
CA HIS A 168 25.96 -8.26 0.90
C HIS A 168 24.98 -7.18 1.32
N SER A 169 23.67 -7.46 1.28
CA SER A 169 22.65 -6.45 1.54
C SER A 169 21.35 -7.03 2.07
N ILE A 170 20.69 -6.30 2.96
CA ILE A 170 19.35 -6.61 3.48
C ILE A 170 18.49 -5.36 3.34
N HIS A 171 17.41 -5.47 2.56
CA HIS A 171 16.47 -4.39 2.32
C HIS A 171 15.09 -4.80 2.82
N MET A 172 14.47 -4.01 3.71
CA MET A 172 13.21 -4.34 4.35
C MET A 172 12.23 -3.16 4.31
N GLU A 173 10.98 -3.43 3.98
CA GLU A 173 9.87 -2.47 4.05
C GLU A 173 8.71 -3.12 4.79
N TYR A 174 8.21 -2.46 5.83
CA TYR A 174 7.08 -2.93 6.63
C TYR A 174 6.13 -1.79 7.02
N PHE A 175 4.84 -2.13 7.09
CA PHE A 175 3.80 -1.22 7.61
C PHE A 175 3.88 -1.09 9.14
N GLU A 176 3.88 -2.22 9.83
CA GLU A 176 4.06 -2.24 11.29
C GLU A 176 5.42 -2.85 11.61
N TRP A 177 6.13 -2.18 12.50
CA TRP A 177 7.31 -2.68 13.17
C TRP A 177 7.15 -2.38 14.66
N ALA A 178 7.43 -3.36 15.52
CA ALA A 178 7.38 -3.21 16.96
C ALA A 178 8.78 -3.30 17.60
N SER A 179 8.94 -2.79 18.82
CA SER A 179 10.13 -2.99 19.65
C SER A 179 9.83 -3.94 20.81
N ASP A 180 9.35 -5.15 20.48
CA ASP A 180 9.04 -6.24 21.41
C ASP A 180 10.17 -7.29 21.50
N ASP A 181 10.03 -8.28 22.38
CA ASP A 181 11.06 -9.30 22.66
C ASP A 181 11.48 -10.06 21.40
N VAL A 182 10.54 -10.37 20.50
CA VAL A 182 10.84 -11.08 19.26
C VAL A 182 11.63 -10.15 18.33
N MET A 183 11.24 -8.89 18.21
CA MET A 183 11.95 -7.92 17.38
C MET A 183 13.33 -7.55 17.94
N GLU A 184 13.56 -7.69 19.24
CA GLU A 184 14.87 -7.54 19.87
C GLU A 184 15.90 -8.59 19.36
N GLU A 185 15.46 -9.82 19.10
CA GLU A 185 16.28 -10.85 18.45
C GLU A 185 16.68 -10.44 17.02
N PHE A 186 15.71 -9.91 16.26
CA PHE A 186 15.98 -9.37 14.92
C PHE A 186 16.95 -8.18 14.98
N LYS A 187 16.78 -7.25 15.94
CA LYS A 187 17.70 -6.12 16.13
C LYS A 187 19.12 -6.58 16.35
N THR A 188 19.32 -7.52 17.27
CA THR A 188 20.65 -8.02 17.62
C THR A 188 21.33 -8.65 16.42
N LEU A 189 20.59 -9.49 15.66
CA LEU A 189 21.10 -10.09 14.44
C LEU A 189 21.45 -9.02 13.38
N LEU A 190 20.55 -8.09 13.10
CA LEU A 190 20.75 -7.08 12.06
C LEU A 190 21.93 -6.16 12.38
N ILE A 191 22.08 -5.73 13.64
CA ILE A 191 23.25 -4.96 14.07
C ILE A 191 24.54 -5.75 13.88
N ALA A 192 24.57 -7.03 14.27
CA ALA A 192 25.75 -7.88 14.07
C ALA A 192 26.09 -8.02 12.57
N LYS A 193 25.09 -8.22 11.71
CA LYS A 193 25.27 -8.28 10.25
C LYS A 193 25.78 -6.96 9.67
N ALA A 194 25.29 -5.83 10.15
CA ALA A 194 25.79 -4.52 9.73
C ALA A 194 27.26 -4.32 10.11
N GLN A 195 27.67 -4.79 11.30
CA GLN A 195 29.06 -4.77 11.75
C GLN A 195 29.97 -5.71 10.94
N GLU A 196 29.43 -6.80 10.39
CA GLU A 196 30.10 -7.67 9.41
C GLU A 196 30.22 -7.02 8.02
N GLY A 197 29.68 -5.82 7.80
CA GLY A 197 29.74 -5.08 6.54
C GLY A 197 28.55 -5.29 5.61
N VAL A 198 27.51 -6.02 6.04
CA VAL A 198 26.26 -6.16 5.27
C VAL A 198 25.52 -4.82 5.27
N GLN A 199 25.11 -4.35 4.10
CA GLN A 199 24.38 -3.09 4.00
C GLN A 199 22.90 -3.30 4.33
N ILE A 200 22.42 -2.69 5.40
CA ILE A 200 21.04 -2.91 5.88
C ILE A 200 20.24 -1.63 5.82
N ARG A 201 19.14 -1.66 5.04
CA ARG A 201 18.22 -0.53 4.86
C ARG A 201 16.80 -0.99 5.20
N ILE A 202 16.16 -0.27 6.11
CA ILE A 202 14.82 -0.60 6.61
C ILE A 202 13.92 0.63 6.51
N LEU A 203 12.77 0.45 5.88
CA LEU A 203 11.69 1.42 5.86
C LEU A 203 10.53 0.91 6.71
N TYR A 204 10.04 1.75 7.60
CA TYR A 204 8.84 1.49 8.39
C TYR A 204 7.81 2.59 8.21
N ASP A 205 6.54 2.27 8.44
CA ASP A 205 5.47 3.25 8.43
C ASP A 205 5.31 3.92 9.79
N PRO A 206 5.57 5.24 9.90
CA PRO A 206 5.68 5.88 11.20
C PRO A 206 4.35 5.91 11.95
N LEU A 207 3.22 6.00 11.25
CA LEU A 207 1.90 5.98 11.88
C LEU A 207 1.43 4.55 12.22
N GLY A 208 1.89 3.52 11.50
CA GLY A 208 1.50 2.13 11.71
C GLY A 208 2.30 1.52 12.84
N SER A 209 3.53 2.02 13.00
CA SER A 209 4.45 1.65 14.06
C SER A 209 4.37 2.60 15.27
N PHE A 210 3.51 3.63 15.26
CA PHE A 210 3.56 4.76 16.20
C PHE A 210 3.51 4.35 17.67
N SER A 211 2.60 3.44 18.04
CA SER A 211 2.42 2.96 19.42
C SER A 211 3.31 1.77 19.79
N MET A 212 3.99 1.16 18.82
CA MET A 212 4.68 -0.13 18.99
C MET A 212 6.19 -0.03 18.83
N LEU A 213 6.70 0.98 18.11
CA LEU A 213 8.11 1.19 17.83
C LEU A 213 8.66 2.35 18.66
N SER A 214 9.54 2.05 19.61
CA SER A 214 10.21 3.09 20.38
C SER A 214 11.30 3.82 19.58
N TRP A 215 11.42 5.12 19.80
CA TRP A 215 12.53 5.92 19.24
C TRP A 215 13.90 5.39 19.66
N ARG A 216 14.02 4.85 20.88
CA ARG A 216 15.24 4.21 21.38
C ARG A 216 15.67 3.04 20.50
N TYR A 217 14.74 2.17 20.13
CA TYR A 217 15.01 1.03 19.25
C TYR A 217 15.56 1.49 17.88
N VAL A 218 14.91 2.49 17.26
CA VAL A 218 15.36 3.05 15.98
C VAL A 218 16.75 3.68 16.10
N ARG A 219 17.02 4.39 17.20
CA ARG A 219 18.33 5.00 17.47
C ARG A 219 19.43 3.94 17.60
N GLU A 220 19.18 2.88 18.36
CA GLU A 220 20.12 1.78 18.55
C GLU A 220 20.43 1.04 17.24
N MET A 221 19.41 0.78 16.42
CA MET A 221 19.57 0.21 15.07
C MET A 221 20.50 1.08 14.20
N ASN A 222 20.22 2.39 14.13
CA ASN A 222 21.03 3.32 13.34
C ASN A 222 22.46 3.46 13.86
N GLN A 223 22.66 3.48 15.19
CA GLN A 223 24.00 3.48 15.79
C GLN A 223 24.77 2.18 15.53
N GLY A 224 24.05 1.06 15.40
CA GLY A 224 24.62 -0.24 15.02
C GLY A 224 24.92 -0.40 13.52
N GLY A 225 24.71 0.63 12.70
CA GLY A 225 24.97 0.61 11.25
C GLY A 225 23.78 0.17 10.41
N VAL A 226 22.59 -0.03 11.00
CA VAL A 226 21.35 -0.35 10.27
C VAL A 226 20.59 0.93 9.92
N HIS A 227 20.44 1.24 8.64
CA HIS A 227 19.74 2.45 8.20
C HIS A 227 18.21 2.24 8.28
N MET A 228 17.62 2.54 9.45
CA MET A 228 16.19 2.39 9.71
C MET A 228 15.50 3.75 9.71
N LEU A 229 14.64 3.99 8.72
CA LEU A 229 14.02 5.29 8.45
C LEU A 229 12.50 5.17 8.27
N PRO A 230 11.72 6.18 8.68
CA PRO A 230 10.31 6.25 8.33
C PRO A 230 10.17 6.55 6.83
N TRP A 231 9.29 5.84 6.10
CA TRP A 231 9.16 6.04 4.65
C TRP A 231 8.55 7.41 4.27
N SER A 232 7.79 8.03 5.17
CA SER A 232 7.16 9.35 4.99
C SER A 232 7.38 10.26 6.20
N SER A 233 7.31 11.57 5.98
CA SER A 233 7.38 12.56 7.05
C SER A 233 6.05 12.63 7.80
N LEU A 234 6.09 12.50 9.13
CA LEU A 234 4.93 12.68 10.01
C LEU A 234 4.32 14.10 9.93
N TYR A 235 5.08 15.09 9.49
CA TYR A 235 4.65 16.49 9.40
C TYR A 235 3.95 16.83 8.08
N ALA A 236 3.98 15.92 7.11
CA ALA A 236 3.29 16.11 5.83
C ALA A 236 1.83 15.66 5.96
N LEU A 237 0.97 16.51 6.56
CA LEU A 237 -0.45 16.21 6.83
C LEU A 237 -1.22 15.71 5.59
N HIS A 238 -0.88 16.22 4.40
CA HIS A 238 -1.47 15.80 3.12
C HIS A 238 -1.06 14.38 2.67
N THR A 239 -0.10 13.75 3.35
CA THR A 239 0.34 12.37 3.10
C THR A 239 -0.12 11.39 4.17
N ILE A 240 -0.81 11.84 5.23
CA ILE A 240 -1.33 10.96 6.30
C ILE A 240 -2.21 9.83 5.74
N SER A 241 -2.97 10.11 4.68
CA SER A 241 -3.83 9.12 4.02
C SER A 241 -3.05 8.16 3.12
N TYR A 242 -1.82 8.49 2.72
CA TYR A 242 -0.96 7.61 1.93
C TYR A 242 -0.12 6.79 2.88
N ARG A 243 -0.35 5.48 2.91
CA ARG A 243 0.30 4.54 3.83
C ARG A 243 0.91 3.39 3.04
N SER A 244 2.17 3.05 3.31
CA SER A 244 2.77 1.89 2.67
C SER A 244 2.41 0.62 3.44
N HIS A 245 1.40 -0.08 2.94
CA HIS A 245 1.02 -1.39 3.48
C HIS A 245 1.89 -2.54 2.97
N ARG A 246 2.96 -2.26 2.22
CA ARG A 246 3.84 -3.29 1.67
C ARG A 246 4.61 -3.99 2.78
N LYS A 247 4.86 -5.28 2.56
CA LYS A 247 5.82 -6.08 3.33
C LYS A 247 6.76 -6.70 2.33
N VAL A 248 7.98 -6.19 2.29
CA VAL A 248 9.01 -6.63 1.34
C VAL A 248 10.29 -6.87 2.12
N VAL A 249 10.92 -8.01 1.89
CA VAL A 249 12.31 -8.23 2.28
C VAL A 249 13.07 -8.69 1.05
N VAL A 250 14.25 -8.12 0.81
CA VAL A 250 15.19 -8.59 -0.20
C VAL A 250 16.54 -8.80 0.47
N ILE A 251 17.08 -10.01 0.35
CA ILE A 251 18.37 -10.40 0.90
C ILE A 251 19.30 -10.73 -0.26
N ASP A 252 20.43 -10.03 -0.32
CA ASP A 252 21.49 -10.13 -1.32
C ASP A 252 21.01 -10.04 -2.78
N GLY A 253 19.83 -9.47 -3.02
CA GLY A 253 19.18 -9.47 -4.34
C GLY A 253 18.72 -10.85 -4.83
N LYS A 254 18.79 -11.89 -3.98
CA LYS A 254 18.59 -13.30 -4.33
C LYS A 254 17.38 -13.96 -3.66
N ILE A 255 17.03 -13.50 -2.46
CA ILE A 255 15.91 -14.03 -1.68
C ILE A 255 14.93 -12.90 -1.42
N GLY A 256 13.66 -13.14 -1.74
CA GLY A 256 12.56 -12.22 -1.52
C GLY A 256 11.54 -12.75 -0.51
N TYR A 257 10.93 -11.88 0.26
CA TYR A 257 9.74 -12.17 1.06
C TYR A 257 8.64 -11.14 0.80
N THR A 258 7.40 -11.61 0.75
CA THR A 258 6.21 -10.74 0.76
C THR A 258 4.97 -11.48 1.26
N GLY A 259 3.93 -10.76 1.70
CA GLY A 259 2.71 -11.35 2.25
C GLY A 259 1.97 -10.42 3.19
N GLY A 260 1.18 -10.97 4.14
CA GLY A 260 0.40 -10.17 5.11
C GLY A 260 1.11 -9.87 6.43
N LEU A 261 2.03 -10.73 6.89
CA LEU A 261 2.71 -10.60 8.18
C LEU A 261 3.62 -9.36 8.28
N ASN A 262 3.45 -8.59 9.36
CA ASN A 262 4.33 -7.51 9.80
C ASN A 262 5.42 -8.02 10.78
N MET A 263 6.16 -7.09 11.39
CA MET A 263 7.25 -7.34 12.32
C MET A 263 6.81 -7.03 13.76
N SER A 264 6.12 -7.98 14.40
CA SER A 264 5.72 -7.89 15.80
C SER A 264 5.39 -9.27 16.40
N GLU A 265 5.67 -9.45 17.69
CA GLU A 265 5.29 -10.64 18.45
C GLU A 265 3.78 -10.91 18.48
N GLU A 266 2.96 -9.90 18.21
CA GLU A 266 1.50 -10.05 18.14
C GLU A 266 1.10 -11.16 17.16
N HIS A 267 1.81 -11.32 16.04
CA HIS A 267 1.52 -12.39 15.09
C HIS A 267 1.70 -13.80 15.65
N LEU A 268 2.51 -13.96 16.71
CA LEU A 268 2.70 -15.23 17.42
C LEU A 268 1.73 -15.37 18.60
N LYS A 269 1.52 -14.30 19.38
CA LYS A 269 0.86 -14.36 20.70
C LYS A 269 -0.58 -13.86 20.69
N GLY A 270 -1.01 -13.13 19.66
CA GLY A 270 -2.23 -12.33 19.72
C GLY A 270 -1.94 -10.89 20.18
N PRO A 271 -2.89 -9.95 20.02
CA PRO A 271 -2.69 -8.58 20.46
C PRO A 271 -2.66 -8.55 21.99
N HIS A 272 -1.89 -7.64 22.57
CA HIS A 272 -1.85 -7.49 24.02
C HIS A 272 -3.25 -7.19 24.58
N GLY A 273 -3.69 -7.98 25.57
CA GLY A 273 -5.04 -7.87 26.15
C GLY A 273 -6.17 -8.40 25.25
N GLY A 274 -5.85 -8.96 24.08
CA GLY A 274 -6.82 -9.49 23.13
C GLY A 274 -7.31 -10.91 23.45
N HIS A 275 -8.46 -11.27 22.89
CA HIS A 275 -9.04 -12.61 23.04
C HIS A 275 -8.46 -13.66 22.07
N PHE A 276 -7.59 -13.25 21.14
CA PHE A 276 -7.01 -14.13 20.13
C PHE A 276 -5.65 -14.67 20.58
N LYS A 277 -5.37 -15.94 20.28
CA LYS A 277 -4.12 -16.63 20.67
C LYS A 277 -3.01 -16.56 19.62
N GLY A 278 -3.19 -15.77 18.56
CA GLY A 278 -2.28 -15.64 17.42
C GLY A 278 -3.01 -15.26 16.13
N TRP A 279 -2.25 -14.89 15.09
CA TRP A 279 -2.79 -14.53 13.78
C TRP A 279 -2.70 -15.67 12.77
N ARG A 280 -3.78 -15.83 12.00
CA ARG A 280 -3.76 -16.58 10.74
C ARG A 280 -3.36 -15.64 9.61
N ASP A 281 -2.23 -15.90 8.97
CA ASP A 281 -1.73 -15.10 7.85
C ASP A 281 -0.98 -15.99 6.85
N THR A 282 -0.77 -15.49 5.63
CA THR A 282 -0.06 -16.15 4.56
C THR A 282 1.06 -15.25 4.08
N HIS A 283 2.28 -15.77 4.10
CA HIS A 283 3.47 -15.13 3.57
C HIS A 283 4.14 -16.05 2.56
N VAL A 284 4.99 -15.50 1.71
CA VAL A 284 5.78 -16.27 0.76
C VAL A 284 7.24 -15.87 0.86
N ARG A 285 8.10 -16.89 0.80
CA ARG A 285 9.51 -16.74 0.50
C ARG A 285 9.71 -17.14 -0.96
N ILE A 286 10.44 -16.33 -1.71
CA ILE A 286 10.62 -16.53 -3.14
C ILE A 286 12.09 -16.36 -3.51
N THR A 287 12.57 -17.21 -4.41
CA THR A 287 13.88 -17.10 -5.05
C THR A 287 13.71 -17.20 -6.56
N GLY A 288 14.67 -16.68 -7.32
CA GLY A 288 14.61 -16.61 -8.78
C GLY A 288 14.45 -15.17 -9.27
N GLU A 289 14.06 -15.04 -10.53
CA GLU A 289 14.05 -13.76 -11.24
C GLU A 289 13.13 -12.72 -10.60
N VAL A 290 12.04 -13.16 -9.96
CA VAL A 290 11.04 -12.28 -9.35
C VAL A 290 11.58 -11.41 -8.22
N VAL A 291 12.72 -11.78 -7.62
CA VAL A 291 13.39 -10.98 -6.60
C VAL A 291 13.86 -9.64 -7.16
N LEU A 292 14.18 -9.56 -8.46
CA LEU A 292 14.44 -8.31 -9.17
C LEU A 292 13.28 -7.31 -9.02
N GLY A 293 12.04 -7.79 -9.14
CA GLY A 293 10.84 -6.96 -9.02
C GLY A 293 10.64 -6.43 -7.60
N LEU A 294 10.89 -7.26 -6.59
CA LEU A 294 10.85 -6.84 -5.19
C LEU A 294 11.95 -5.83 -4.86
N GLN A 295 13.17 -6.05 -5.36
CA GLN A 295 14.29 -5.14 -5.20
C GLN A 295 14.00 -3.78 -5.85
N ALA A 296 13.47 -3.77 -7.08
CA ALA A 296 13.08 -2.55 -7.76
C ALA A 296 11.95 -1.80 -7.01
N SER A 297 10.97 -2.52 -6.44
CA SER A 297 9.93 -1.93 -5.61
C SER A 297 10.51 -1.24 -4.38
N PHE A 298 11.44 -1.90 -3.68
CA PHE A 298 12.12 -1.32 -2.53
C PHE A 298 12.97 -0.11 -2.93
N ALA A 299 13.77 -0.21 -4.00
CA ALA A 299 14.63 0.86 -4.49
C ALA A 299 13.86 2.13 -4.82
N VAL A 300 12.66 1.99 -5.43
CA VAL A 300 11.75 3.12 -5.67
C VAL A 300 11.30 3.77 -4.37
N GLN A 301 10.90 2.97 -3.38
CA GLN A 301 10.45 3.49 -2.11
C GLN A 301 11.59 4.16 -1.33
N TRP A 302 12.77 3.56 -1.33
CA TRP A 302 13.99 4.11 -0.73
C TRP A 302 14.33 5.46 -1.33
N TYR A 303 14.40 5.56 -2.66
CA TYR A 303 14.66 6.83 -3.33
C TYR A 303 13.59 7.89 -3.02
N ASN A 304 12.32 7.53 -2.97
CA ASN A 304 11.26 8.50 -2.64
C ASN A 304 11.48 9.10 -1.24
N THR A 305 11.99 8.29 -0.30
CA THR A 305 12.28 8.69 1.08
C THR A 305 13.61 9.43 1.23
N THR A 306 14.70 8.96 0.62
CA THR A 306 16.07 9.42 0.91
C THR A 306 16.72 10.19 -0.23
N LYS A 307 16.17 10.10 -1.44
CA LYS A 307 16.79 10.52 -2.71
C LYS A 307 18.08 9.77 -3.09
N GLU A 308 18.45 8.72 -2.35
CA GLU A 308 19.55 7.82 -2.69
C GLU A 308 19.11 6.83 -3.78
N GLU A 309 19.92 6.70 -4.83
CA GLU A 309 19.67 5.78 -5.94
C GLU A 309 20.31 4.40 -5.64
N LEU A 310 19.48 3.35 -5.51
CA LEU A 310 19.94 1.97 -5.35
C LEU A 310 20.03 1.26 -6.70
N ILE A 311 20.99 1.70 -7.51
CA ILE A 311 21.17 1.32 -8.92
C ILE A 311 22.41 0.45 -9.17
N ASP A 312 23.20 0.19 -8.12
CA ASP A 312 24.39 -0.64 -8.21
C ASP A 312 24.02 -2.06 -8.70
N PRO A 313 24.65 -2.58 -9.78
CA PRO A 313 24.43 -3.93 -10.27
C PRO A 313 24.58 -5.02 -9.21
N ALA A 314 25.36 -4.79 -8.14
CA ALA A 314 25.52 -5.73 -7.04
C ALA A 314 24.21 -6.03 -6.28
N TYR A 315 23.21 -5.14 -6.33
CA TYR A 315 21.88 -5.40 -5.77
C TYR A 315 20.96 -6.19 -6.71
N TYR A 316 21.37 -6.37 -7.97
CA TYR A 316 20.59 -7.04 -9.01
C TYR A 316 21.42 -8.19 -9.62
N PRO A 317 21.85 -9.16 -8.79
CA PRO A 317 22.57 -10.31 -9.31
C PRO A 317 21.66 -11.14 -10.24
N PRO A 318 22.24 -11.88 -11.19
CA PRO A 318 21.49 -12.88 -11.92
C PRO A 318 20.90 -13.91 -10.95
N ALA A 319 19.76 -14.48 -11.33
CA ALA A 319 19.16 -15.54 -10.55
C ALA A 319 20.00 -16.83 -10.63
N ASP A 320 20.15 -17.53 -9.49
CA ASP A 320 20.93 -18.77 -9.42
C ASP A 320 20.15 -19.93 -10.09
N GLU A 321 20.77 -20.64 -11.02
CA GLU A 321 20.20 -21.83 -11.68
C GLU A 321 20.43 -23.12 -10.86
N PRO A 322 19.58 -24.16 -11.00
CA PRO A 322 18.39 -24.25 -11.84
C PRO A 322 17.13 -23.70 -11.13
N LEU A 323 16.26 -23.04 -11.91
CA LEU A 323 15.01 -22.46 -11.43
C LEU A 323 13.82 -23.21 -12.02
N ASN A 324 12.79 -23.46 -11.21
CA ASN A 324 11.56 -24.06 -11.67
C ASN A 324 10.78 -23.08 -12.58
N TYR A 325 10.12 -23.59 -13.62
CA TYR A 325 9.20 -22.77 -14.42
C TYR A 325 7.93 -22.48 -13.62
N LEU A 326 7.97 -21.39 -12.85
CA LEU A 326 6.89 -20.87 -12.03
C LEU A 326 6.72 -19.39 -12.34
N PRO A 327 5.91 -19.05 -13.36
CA PRO A 327 5.80 -17.68 -13.81
C PRO A 327 5.04 -16.80 -12.81
N LEU A 328 5.66 -15.68 -12.45
CA LEU A 328 5.14 -14.73 -11.45
C LEU A 328 5.13 -13.30 -12.00
N HIS A 329 4.22 -12.49 -11.49
CA HIS A 329 4.24 -11.04 -11.63
C HIS A 329 4.22 -10.41 -10.24
N ILE A 330 4.99 -9.33 -10.07
CA ILE A 330 4.83 -8.46 -8.90
C ILE A 330 3.88 -7.34 -9.30
N VAL A 331 2.71 -7.31 -8.69
CA VAL A 331 1.68 -6.28 -8.94
C VAL A 331 1.67 -5.32 -7.76
N HIS A 332 1.81 -4.02 -8.05
CA HIS A 332 1.79 -2.97 -7.05
C HIS A 332 0.61 -2.02 -7.24
N SER A 333 0.13 -1.46 -6.14
CA SER A 333 -0.74 -0.28 -6.13
C SER A 333 -0.02 0.89 -5.45
N GLY A 334 -0.45 2.12 -5.76
CA GLY A 334 0.02 3.34 -5.14
C GLY A 334 -0.79 4.54 -5.60
N PRO A 335 -0.72 5.68 -4.90
CA PRO A 335 -1.51 6.88 -5.21
C PRO A 335 -1.20 7.46 -6.60
N ASP A 336 0.00 7.19 -7.11
CA ASP A 336 0.42 7.64 -8.44
C ASP A 336 0.09 6.66 -9.57
N ALA A 337 -0.56 5.53 -9.25
CA ALA A 337 -0.97 4.58 -10.26
C ALA A 337 -2.13 5.16 -11.08
N GLU A 338 -2.01 5.14 -12.40
CA GLU A 338 -3.08 5.56 -13.31
C GLU A 338 -4.32 4.67 -13.16
N TRP A 339 -4.10 3.38 -12.95
CA TRP A 339 -5.13 2.36 -12.80
C TRP A 339 -5.05 1.70 -11.43
N LYS A 340 -6.20 1.25 -10.92
CA LYS A 340 -6.27 0.37 -9.74
C LYS A 340 -5.82 -1.05 -10.10
N ALA A 341 -4.53 -1.21 -10.40
CA ALA A 341 -3.92 -2.42 -10.93
C ALA A 341 -4.38 -3.69 -10.20
N ILE A 342 -4.10 -3.80 -8.90
CA ILE A 342 -4.46 -4.95 -8.04
C ILE A 342 -5.96 -5.28 -8.14
N ARG A 343 -6.84 -4.26 -8.08
CA ARG A 343 -8.29 -4.44 -8.23
C ARG A 343 -8.65 -5.05 -9.58
N SER A 344 -8.11 -4.50 -10.67
CA SER A 344 -8.37 -4.99 -12.02
C SER A 344 -7.88 -6.43 -12.19
N VAL A 345 -6.73 -6.79 -11.60
CA VAL A 345 -6.23 -8.17 -11.57
C VAL A 345 -7.23 -9.09 -10.88
N TYR A 346 -7.67 -8.73 -9.68
CA TYR A 346 -8.65 -9.54 -8.93
C TYR A 346 -9.94 -9.73 -9.74
N PHE A 347 -10.48 -8.67 -10.32
CA PHE A 347 -11.69 -8.75 -11.15
C PHE A 347 -11.49 -9.74 -12.32
N ALA A 348 -10.36 -9.65 -13.03
CA ALA A 348 -10.07 -10.53 -14.15
C ALA A 348 -9.87 -11.99 -13.71
N LEU A 349 -9.19 -12.23 -12.58
CA LEU A 349 -9.00 -13.57 -12.03
C LEU A 349 -10.32 -14.20 -11.58
N ILE A 350 -11.20 -13.43 -10.94
CA ILE A 350 -12.52 -13.89 -10.48
C ILE A 350 -13.40 -14.25 -11.66
N THR A 351 -13.48 -13.37 -12.67
CA THR A 351 -14.34 -13.59 -13.85
C THR A 351 -13.82 -14.69 -14.79
N ALA A 352 -12.51 -14.98 -14.76
CA ALA A 352 -11.90 -16.06 -15.54
C ALA A 352 -11.82 -17.40 -14.78
N ALA A 353 -12.27 -17.47 -13.52
CA ALA A 353 -12.19 -18.69 -12.73
C ALA A 353 -13.05 -19.82 -13.33
N GLN A 354 -12.47 -21.02 -13.46
CA GLN A 354 -13.13 -22.17 -14.11
C GLN A 354 -13.64 -23.24 -13.15
N LYS A 355 -13.12 -23.29 -11.91
CA LYS A 355 -13.42 -24.37 -10.96
C LYS A 355 -13.74 -23.88 -9.55
N ARG A 356 -12.87 -23.05 -8.98
CA ARG A 356 -12.99 -22.60 -7.59
C ARG A 356 -12.40 -21.21 -7.38
N ILE A 357 -12.96 -20.48 -6.43
CA ILE A 357 -12.46 -19.19 -5.93
C ILE A 357 -12.40 -19.28 -4.41
N TYR A 358 -11.21 -19.35 -3.85
CA TYR A 358 -11.01 -19.36 -2.40
C TYR A 358 -10.37 -18.04 -1.96
N ILE A 359 -11.08 -17.28 -1.13
CA ILE A 359 -10.67 -15.96 -0.68
C ILE A 359 -10.45 -16.02 0.83
N GLN A 360 -9.29 -15.52 1.27
CA GLN A 360 -9.03 -15.21 2.67
C GLN A 360 -8.62 -13.74 2.73
N SER A 361 -9.38 -12.93 3.46
CA SER A 361 -9.08 -11.50 3.62
C SER A 361 -9.38 -11.06 5.05
N PRO A 362 -8.49 -10.25 5.68
CA PRO A 362 -8.81 -9.64 6.97
C PRO A 362 -9.94 -8.60 6.86
N PHE A 363 -10.10 -7.99 5.68
CA PHE A 363 -11.14 -7.01 5.39
C PHE A 363 -11.91 -7.43 4.14
N PHE A 364 -13.15 -7.86 4.32
CA PHE A 364 -14.03 -8.21 3.21
C PHE A 364 -14.98 -7.05 2.89
N ILE A 365 -14.36 -5.93 2.52
CA ILE A 365 -15.03 -4.71 2.10
C ILE A 365 -14.85 -4.61 0.59
N LEU A 366 -15.86 -5.04 -0.16
CA LEU A 366 -15.82 -5.12 -1.61
C LEU A 366 -16.46 -3.89 -2.24
N ASP A 367 -15.93 -3.45 -3.38
CA ASP A 367 -16.69 -2.60 -4.29
C ASP A 367 -17.69 -3.44 -5.10
N GLU A 368 -18.72 -2.77 -5.62
CA GLU A 368 -19.82 -3.39 -6.35
C GLU A 368 -19.34 -4.31 -7.48
N GLY A 369 -18.34 -3.90 -8.27
CA GLY A 369 -17.84 -4.69 -9.38
C GLY A 369 -17.17 -6.00 -8.94
N ILE A 370 -16.42 -6.00 -7.83
CA ILE A 370 -15.83 -7.23 -7.29
C ILE A 370 -16.92 -8.11 -6.66
N ALA A 371 -17.88 -7.51 -5.95
CA ALA A 371 -18.99 -8.24 -5.35
C ALA A 371 -19.84 -8.95 -6.41
N GLU A 372 -20.19 -8.26 -7.49
CA GLU A 372 -20.92 -8.83 -8.63
C GLU A 372 -20.13 -9.93 -9.33
N ALA A 373 -18.82 -9.76 -9.53
CA ALA A 373 -17.97 -10.77 -10.15
C ALA A 373 -17.96 -12.07 -9.32
N ILE A 374 -17.83 -11.97 -7.99
CA ILE A 374 -17.85 -13.12 -7.09
C ILE A 374 -19.23 -13.79 -7.10
N ALA A 375 -20.29 -13.00 -6.99
CA ALA A 375 -21.66 -13.51 -7.00
C ALA A 375 -22.02 -14.18 -8.34
N GLY A 376 -21.59 -13.59 -9.46
CA GLY A 376 -21.76 -14.13 -10.80
C GLY A 376 -21.04 -15.46 -10.97
N ALA A 377 -19.79 -15.57 -10.51
CA ALA A 377 -19.04 -16.82 -10.52
C ALA A 377 -19.72 -17.92 -9.67
N ALA A 378 -20.20 -17.57 -8.46
CA ALA A 378 -20.93 -18.53 -7.63
C ALA A 378 -22.22 -19.02 -8.31
N ARG A 379 -23.00 -18.10 -8.91
CA ARG A 379 -24.24 -18.42 -9.63
C ARG A 379 -24.01 -19.23 -10.91
N SER A 380 -22.83 -19.14 -11.53
CA SER A 380 -22.46 -19.97 -12.67
C SER A 380 -21.93 -21.36 -12.31
N GLY A 381 -21.93 -21.72 -11.01
CA GLY A 381 -21.54 -23.05 -10.54
C GLY A 381 -20.08 -23.20 -10.12
N ILE A 382 -19.32 -22.10 -10.02
CA ILE A 382 -17.96 -22.11 -9.48
C ILE A 382 -17.99 -22.29 -7.95
N ASP A 383 -17.12 -23.15 -7.39
CA ASP A 383 -17.00 -23.34 -5.93
C ASP A 383 -16.34 -22.11 -5.27
N VAL A 384 -17.17 -21.23 -4.69
CA VAL A 384 -16.71 -20.01 -4.02
C VAL A 384 -16.71 -20.22 -2.50
N LYS A 385 -15.54 -20.08 -1.88
CA LYS A 385 -15.37 -20.12 -0.42
C LYS A 385 -14.65 -18.89 0.07
N ILE A 386 -15.20 -18.29 1.12
CA ILE A 386 -14.66 -17.07 1.71
C ILE A 386 -14.39 -17.36 3.20
N MET A 387 -13.13 -17.19 3.60
CA MET A 387 -12.68 -17.28 4.98
C MET A 387 -12.51 -15.87 5.55
N LEU A 388 -13.28 -15.57 6.60
CA LEU A 388 -13.29 -14.29 7.28
C LEU A 388 -12.90 -14.46 8.75
N ALA A 389 -12.37 -13.40 9.35
CA ALA A 389 -12.25 -13.34 10.79
C ALA A 389 -13.65 -13.35 11.42
N PRO A 390 -13.89 -14.13 12.49
CA PRO A 390 -15.21 -14.25 13.13
C PRO A 390 -15.68 -12.94 13.78
N ARG A 391 -14.74 -12.05 14.09
CA ARG A 391 -14.96 -10.67 14.55
C ARG A 391 -13.92 -9.79 13.88
N GLY A 392 -14.26 -8.53 13.60
CA GLY A 392 -13.25 -7.52 13.30
C GLY A 392 -12.29 -7.34 14.48
N PRO A 393 -11.18 -6.60 14.31
CA PRO A 393 -10.14 -6.44 15.33
C PRO A 393 -10.60 -5.77 16.64
N GLY A 394 -11.91 -5.52 16.83
CA GLY A 394 -12.44 -4.89 18.03
C GLY A 394 -11.82 -3.52 18.24
N MET A 395 -12.03 -2.59 17.31
CA MET A 395 -11.60 -1.21 17.49
C MET A 395 -12.78 -0.25 17.37
N GLN A 396 -12.83 0.67 18.34
CA GLN A 396 -13.46 1.98 18.24
C GLN A 396 -13.01 2.67 16.93
N ALA A 397 -13.78 3.67 16.48
CA ALA A 397 -13.76 4.18 15.11
C ALA A 397 -12.34 4.47 14.54
N PRO A 398 -12.14 4.39 13.19
CA PRO A 398 -10.82 4.47 12.52
C PRO A 398 -10.00 5.76 12.70
N TYR A 399 -10.48 6.72 13.50
CA TYR A 399 -9.92 8.06 13.67
C TYR A 399 -9.94 8.58 15.11
N GLN A 400 -10.12 7.72 16.12
CA GLN A 400 -10.03 8.14 17.53
C GLN A 400 -9.31 7.07 18.36
N ALA A 401 -8.05 7.36 18.67
CA ALA A 401 -7.36 6.94 19.89
C ALA A 401 -7.03 8.21 20.68
#